data_AF-A0A6G9YGS4-F1
#
_entry.id   AF-A0A6G9YGS4-F1
#
_cell.length_a   1.000
_cell.length_b   1.000
_cell.length_c   1.000
_cell.angle_alpha   90.00
_cell.angle_beta   90.00
_cell.angle_gamma   90.00
#
_symmetry.space_group_name_H-M   'P 1'
#
loop_
_entity.id
_entity.type
_entity.pdbx_description
1 polymer ?
#
loop_
_entity_poly.entity_id
_entity_poly.type
_entity_poly.pdbx_seq_one_letter_code
_entity_poly.pdbx_strand_id
1 'polypeptide(L)'
;MDELLAMSRSADTGNRVDAVQALGRRIDQPDAFHRLTEMLRDQNVTVMVDAAEMLARRGGNGGVRAVIEELGRTADDPDADYIMYKLEELEALGEVPILRIARALVASEESPDFRAGLIDVENYMGHHNPK
;
A
#
# COMPACT_ATOMS: atom_id res chain seq x y z
N MET A 1 0.32 -22.23 -1.22
CA MET A 1 0.28 -20.89 -1.84
C MET A 1 -0.93 -20.82 -2.77
N ASP A 2 -1.12 -21.79 -3.66
CA ASP A 2 -2.23 -21.84 -4.62
C ASP A 2 -3.63 -21.63 -4.02
N GLU A 3 -3.95 -22.32 -2.92
CA GLU A 3 -5.24 -22.16 -2.23
C GLU A 3 -5.43 -20.74 -1.67
N LEU A 4 -4.37 -20.15 -1.10
CA LEU A 4 -4.39 -18.78 -0.60
C LEU A 4 -4.55 -17.76 -1.75
N LEU A 5 -3.88 -18.01 -2.87
CA LEU A 5 -4.04 -17.22 -4.09
C LEU A 5 -5.46 -17.35 -4.67
N ALA A 6 -6.09 -18.52 -4.56
CA ALA A 6 -7.49 -18.71 -4.95
C ALA A 6 -8.43 -17.95 -3.99
N MET A 7 -8.21 -18.01 -2.68
CA MET A 7 -8.98 -17.24 -1.68
C MET A 7 -8.87 -15.74 -1.95
N SER A 8 -7.68 -15.24 -2.26
CA SER A 8 -7.45 -13.81 -2.57
C SER A 8 -8.18 -13.33 -3.84
N ARG A 9 -8.70 -14.25 -4.65
CA ARG A 9 -9.46 -13.98 -5.88
C ARG A 9 -10.93 -14.39 -5.77
N SER A 10 -11.38 -14.75 -4.56
CA SER A 10 -12.75 -15.16 -4.32
C SER A 10 -13.72 -14.01 -4.59
N ALA A 11 -14.92 -14.34 -5.09
CA ALA A 11 -16.01 -13.38 -5.17
C ALA A 11 -16.47 -12.92 -3.78
N ASP A 12 -16.27 -13.75 -2.75
CA ASP A 12 -16.54 -13.41 -1.37
C ASP A 12 -15.48 -12.45 -0.82
N THR A 13 -15.91 -11.27 -0.38
CA THR A 13 -15.01 -10.24 0.18
C THR A 13 -14.33 -10.70 1.47
N GLY A 14 -15.02 -11.46 2.33
CA GLY A 14 -14.43 -11.99 3.57
C GLY A 14 -13.24 -12.90 3.28
N ASN A 15 -13.36 -13.77 2.27
CA ASN A 15 -12.23 -14.59 1.81
C ASN A 15 -11.04 -13.75 1.33
N ARG A 16 -11.31 -12.62 0.66
CA ARG A 16 -10.24 -11.72 0.20
C ARG A 16 -9.57 -11.00 1.37
N VAL A 17 -10.34 -10.51 2.35
CA VAL A 17 -9.81 -9.90 3.59
C VAL A 17 -8.91 -10.89 4.35
N ASP A 18 -9.39 -12.12 4.57
CA ASP A 18 -8.61 -13.17 5.23
C ASP A 18 -7.32 -13.51 4.46
N ALA A 19 -7.42 -13.50 3.12
CA ALA A 19 -6.27 -13.74 2.27
C ALA A 19 -5.22 -12.64 2.39
N VAL A 20 -5.59 -11.35 2.52
CA VAL A 20 -4.63 -10.26 2.73
C VAL A 20 -3.74 -10.54 3.95
N GLN A 21 -4.35 -10.88 5.07
CA GLN A 21 -3.63 -11.16 6.31
C GLN A 21 -2.70 -12.36 6.17
N ALA A 22 -3.14 -13.41 5.49
CA ALA A 22 -2.34 -14.61 5.25
C ALA A 22 -1.21 -14.39 4.24
N LEU A 23 -1.42 -13.57 3.21
CA LEU A 23 -0.40 -13.16 2.25
C LEU A 23 0.63 -12.25 2.90
N GLY A 24 0.22 -11.31 3.77
CA GLY A 24 1.11 -10.42 4.51
C GLY A 24 2.09 -11.18 5.42
N ARG A 25 1.68 -12.32 5.98
CA ARG A 25 2.57 -13.22 6.75
C ARG A 25 3.62 -13.93 5.88
N ARG A 26 3.46 -13.92 4.56
CA ARG A 26 4.32 -14.59 3.56
C ARG A 26 4.88 -13.60 2.55
N ILE A 27 4.94 -12.32 2.90
CA ILE A 27 5.28 -11.24 1.97
C ILE A 27 6.70 -11.33 1.37
N ASP A 28 7.57 -12.13 1.99
CA ASP A 28 8.88 -12.50 1.48
C ASP A 28 8.81 -13.40 0.22
N GLN A 29 7.67 -14.02 -0.02
CA GLN A 29 7.40 -14.80 -1.22
C GLN A 29 6.97 -13.88 -2.36
N PRO A 30 7.62 -13.93 -3.54
CA PRO A 30 7.30 -13.03 -4.65
C PRO A 30 5.82 -13.04 -5.06
N ASP A 31 5.20 -14.22 -5.10
CA ASP A 31 3.77 -14.35 -5.44
C ASP A 31 2.86 -13.66 -4.41
N ALA A 32 3.24 -13.67 -3.13
CA ALA A 32 2.46 -13.00 -2.09
C ALA A 32 2.62 -11.49 -2.17
N PHE A 33 3.84 -11.00 -2.36
CA PHE A 33 4.11 -9.58 -2.59
C PHE A 33 3.34 -9.08 -3.81
N HIS A 34 3.49 -9.74 -4.95
CA HIS A 34 2.79 -9.39 -6.18
C HIS A 34 1.28 -9.40 -5.99
N ARG A 35 0.72 -10.43 -5.32
CA ARG A 35 -0.72 -10.49 -5.12
C ARG A 35 -1.23 -9.37 -4.20
N LEU A 36 -0.51 -9.02 -3.14
CA LEU A 36 -0.87 -7.88 -2.30
C LEU A 36 -0.83 -6.57 -3.09
N THR A 37 0.16 -6.39 -3.98
CA THR A 37 0.20 -5.22 -4.88
C THR A 37 -1.01 -5.17 -5.81
N GLU A 38 -1.45 -6.30 -6.38
CA GLU A 38 -2.68 -6.36 -7.17
C GLU A 38 -3.93 -5.99 -6.34
N MET A 39 -3.96 -6.35 -5.05
CA MET A 39 -5.08 -6.11 -4.15
C MET A 39 -5.22 -4.66 -3.69
N LEU A 40 -4.23 -3.80 -3.99
CA LEU A 40 -4.38 -2.34 -3.87
C LEU A 40 -5.45 -1.78 -4.81
N ARG A 41 -5.91 -2.55 -5.79
CA ARG A 41 -6.99 -2.20 -6.74
C ARG A 41 -8.26 -3.01 -6.52
N ASP A 42 -8.41 -3.63 -5.35
CA ASP A 42 -9.62 -4.39 -5.04
C ASP A 42 -10.82 -3.43 -4.97
N GLN A 43 -11.96 -3.88 -5.49
CA GLN A 43 -13.21 -3.09 -5.47
C GLN A 43 -13.76 -2.87 -4.06
N ASN A 44 -13.23 -3.58 -3.06
CA ASN A 44 -13.56 -3.39 -1.68
C ASN A 44 -12.47 -2.58 -0.95
N VAL A 45 -12.85 -1.42 -0.43
CA VAL A 45 -11.97 -0.50 0.30
C VAL A 45 -11.22 -1.19 1.46
N THR A 46 -11.86 -2.10 2.20
CA THR A 46 -11.18 -2.83 3.30
C THR A 46 -10.04 -3.69 2.77
N VAL A 47 -10.25 -4.42 1.67
CA VAL A 47 -9.20 -5.25 1.06
C VAL A 47 -8.04 -4.38 0.56
N MET A 48 -8.35 -3.27 -0.09
CA MET A 48 -7.37 -2.30 -0.58
C MET A 48 -6.52 -1.70 0.55
N VAL A 49 -7.17 -1.21 1.62
CA VAL A 49 -6.49 -0.62 2.78
C VAL A 49 -5.65 -1.64 3.53
N ASP A 50 -6.17 -2.84 3.78
CA ASP A 50 -5.42 -3.90 4.44
C ASP A 50 -4.20 -4.33 3.62
N ALA A 51 -4.32 -4.36 2.28
CA ALA A 51 -3.21 -4.68 1.40
C ALA A 51 -2.11 -3.61 1.48
N ALA A 52 -2.49 -2.33 1.45
CA ALA A 52 -1.57 -1.22 1.64
C ALA A 52 -0.86 -1.29 3.00
N GLU A 53 -1.60 -1.57 4.07
CA GLU A 53 -1.04 -1.71 5.41
C GLU A 53 -0.03 -2.87 5.48
N MET A 54 -0.37 -4.05 4.92
CA MET A 54 0.55 -5.19 4.90
C MET A 54 1.82 -4.91 4.10
N LEU A 55 1.70 -4.26 2.93
CA LEU A 55 2.84 -3.85 2.11
C LEU A 55 3.72 -2.85 2.86
N ALA A 56 3.15 -1.80 3.45
CA ALA A 56 3.90 -0.77 4.16
C ALA A 56 4.64 -1.33 5.38
N ARG A 57 3.97 -2.16 6.19
CA ARG A 57 4.54 -2.71 7.42
C ARG A 57 5.56 -3.82 7.17
N ARG A 58 5.31 -4.69 6.20
CA ARG A 58 6.04 -5.97 6.07
C ARG A 58 6.84 -6.09 4.77
N GLY A 59 6.50 -5.32 3.73
CA GLY A 59 7.19 -5.34 2.44
C GLY A 59 8.48 -4.51 2.38
N GLY A 60 8.86 -3.87 3.50
CA GLY A 60 10.01 -2.98 3.57
C GLY A 60 9.91 -1.82 2.59
N ASN A 61 11.06 -1.36 2.09
CA ASN A 61 11.10 -0.24 1.14
C ASN A 61 10.34 -0.56 -0.16
N GLY A 62 10.37 -1.83 -0.62
CA GLY A 62 9.64 -2.25 -1.82
C GLY A 62 8.12 -2.15 -1.63
N GLY A 63 7.62 -2.52 -0.45
CA GLY A 63 6.19 -2.40 -0.12
C GLY A 63 5.72 -0.96 -0.09
N VAL A 64 6.46 -0.07 0.60
CA VAL A 64 6.15 1.38 0.58
C VAL A 64 6.21 1.94 -0.84
N ARG A 65 7.21 1.54 -1.64
CA ARG A 65 7.30 1.93 -3.06
C ARG A 65 6.04 1.54 -3.83
N ALA A 66 5.60 0.30 -3.70
CA ALA A 66 4.43 -0.22 -4.41
C ALA A 66 3.15 0.55 -4.07
N VAL A 67 2.95 0.89 -2.79
CA VAL A 67 1.76 1.67 -2.35
C VAL A 67 1.81 3.10 -2.90
N ILE A 68 2.96 3.78 -2.81
CA ILE A 68 3.13 5.14 -3.35
C ILE A 68 2.94 5.17 -4.86
N GLU A 69 3.49 4.19 -5.56
CA GLU A 69 3.32 4.06 -7.01
C GLU A 69 1.86 3.80 -7.40
N GLU A 70 1.10 3.07 -6.58
CA GLU A 70 -0.33 2.91 -6.81
C GLU A 70 -1.11 4.21 -6.57
N LEU A 71 -0.84 4.93 -5.48
CA LEU A 71 -1.47 6.22 -5.19
C LEU A 71 -1.32 7.21 -6.35
N GLY A 72 -0.13 7.31 -6.94
CA GLY A 72 0.08 8.20 -8.08
C GLY A 72 -0.59 7.73 -9.38
N ARG A 73 -0.80 6.42 -9.53
CA ARG A 73 -1.58 5.86 -10.65
C ARG A 73 -3.07 6.13 -10.51
N THR A 74 -3.56 6.20 -9.28
CA THR A 74 -4.99 6.34 -8.94
C THR A 74 -5.29 7.69 -8.29
N ALA A 75 -4.55 8.75 -8.63
CA ALA A 75 -4.69 10.05 -7.97
C ALA A 75 -6.09 10.68 -8.13
N ASP A 76 -6.82 10.34 -9.20
CA ASP A 76 -8.20 10.78 -9.44
C ASP A 76 -9.26 9.82 -8.85
N ASP A 77 -8.84 8.71 -8.22
CA ASP A 77 -9.73 7.74 -7.60
C ASP A 77 -10.01 8.12 -6.14
N PRO A 78 -11.26 8.45 -5.77
CA PRO A 78 -11.59 8.82 -4.39
C PRO A 78 -11.35 7.68 -3.38
N ASP A 79 -11.30 6.42 -3.82
CA ASP A 79 -11.00 5.32 -2.93
C ASP A 79 -9.51 5.33 -2.51
N ALA A 80 -8.62 5.94 -3.30
CA ALA A 80 -7.20 6.09 -2.97
C ALA A 80 -6.96 6.91 -1.68
N ASP A 81 -7.89 7.81 -1.32
CA ASP A 81 -7.84 8.58 -0.07
C ASP A 81 -7.77 7.67 1.16
N TYR A 82 -8.43 6.50 1.14
CA TYR A 82 -8.38 5.57 2.27
C TYR A 82 -7.00 4.93 2.46
N ILE A 83 -6.26 4.70 1.36
CA ILE A 83 -4.85 4.30 1.44
C ILE A 83 -4.03 5.45 2.03
N MET A 84 -4.26 6.69 1.59
CA MET A 84 -3.57 7.87 2.10
C MET A 84 -3.77 8.04 3.62
N TYR A 85 -5.02 7.95 4.10
CA TYR A 85 -5.35 7.98 5.53
C TYR A 85 -4.61 6.89 6.32
N LYS A 86 -4.55 5.67 5.77
CA LYS A 86 -3.81 4.58 6.40
C LYS A 86 -2.31 4.87 6.48
N LEU A 87 -1.70 5.40 5.42
CA LEU A 87 -0.28 5.74 5.45
C LEU A 87 0.01 6.88 6.45
N GLU A 88 -0.87 7.87 6.55
CA GLU A 88 -0.76 8.96 7.52
C GLU A 88 -0.87 8.43 8.95
N GLU A 89 -1.84 7.55 9.22
CA GLU A 89 -1.97 6.88 10.52
C GLU A 89 -0.66 6.16 10.91
N LEU A 90 -0.08 5.39 9.99
CA LEU A 90 1.17 4.66 10.22
C LEU A 90 2.36 5.60 10.50
N GLU A 91 2.44 6.73 9.79
CA GLU A 91 3.47 7.78 10.00
C GLU A 91 3.26 8.47 11.35
N ALA A 92 2.04 8.92 11.65
CA ALA A 92 1.70 9.68 12.85
C ALA A 92 1.86 8.85 14.13
N LEU A 93 1.59 7.54 14.07
CA LEU A 93 1.84 6.60 15.16
C LEU A 93 3.32 6.16 15.25
N GLY A 94 4.15 6.56 14.29
CA GLY A 94 5.57 6.20 14.24
C GLY A 94 5.82 4.71 13.96
N GLU A 95 4.84 4.01 13.41
CA GLU A 95 4.90 2.57 13.15
C GLU A 95 5.64 2.26 11.85
N VAL A 96 5.47 3.11 10.84
CA VAL A 96 6.24 3.06 9.59
C VAL A 96 6.63 4.49 9.22
N PRO A 97 7.93 4.81 9.07
CA PRO A 97 8.37 6.14 8.67
C PRO A 97 8.27 6.30 7.15
N ILE A 98 7.04 6.36 6.65
CA ILE A 98 6.64 6.49 5.24
C ILE A 98 7.42 7.60 4.55
N LEU A 99 7.40 8.83 5.07
CA LEU A 99 8.06 9.97 4.42
C LEU A 99 9.57 9.77 4.29
N ARG A 100 10.20 9.21 5.32
CA ARG A 100 11.63 8.92 5.32
C ARG A 100 11.99 7.85 4.29
N ILE A 101 11.20 6.79 4.20
CA ILE A 101 11.41 5.70 3.23
C ILE A 101 11.18 6.22 1.81
N ALA A 102 10.08 6.92 1.59
CA ALA A 102 9.69 7.48 0.30
C ALA A 102 10.77 8.41 -0.27
N ARG A 103 11.28 9.35 0.53
CA ARG A 103 12.38 10.26 0.14
C ARG A 103 13.67 9.53 -0.18
N ALA A 104 13.98 8.43 0.52
CA ALA A 104 15.16 7.64 0.26
C ALA A 104 15.09 6.85 -1.06
N LEU A 105 13.88 6.56 -1.55
CA LEU A 105 13.64 5.83 -2.79
C LEU A 105 13.86 6.68 -4.06
N VAL A 106 13.80 8.02 -3.93
CA VAL A 106 13.96 9.00 -5.02
C VAL A 106 15.29 8.87 -5.77
N ALA A 107 16.29 8.26 -5.13
CA ALA A 107 17.60 8.02 -5.72
C ALA A 107 17.62 6.93 -6.84
N SER A 108 16.50 6.28 -7.16
CA SER A 108 16.44 5.15 -8.12
C SER A 108 15.31 5.30 -9.13
N GLU A 109 15.65 5.24 -10.43
CA GLU A 109 14.77 5.27 -11.63
C GLU A 109 13.26 5.25 -11.33
N GLU A 110 12.68 6.45 -11.26
CA GLU A 110 11.30 6.66 -10.82
C GLU A 110 10.31 6.57 -11.99
N SER A 111 9.32 5.69 -11.87
CA SER A 111 8.14 5.74 -12.73
C SER A 111 7.40 7.08 -12.51
N PRO A 112 6.72 7.62 -13.55
CA PRO A 112 5.89 8.81 -13.40
C PRO A 112 4.86 8.67 -12.27
N ASP A 113 4.27 7.47 -12.15
CA ASP A 113 3.29 7.13 -11.12
C ASP A 113 3.90 7.25 -9.71
N PHE A 114 5.10 6.70 -9.48
CA PHE A 114 5.78 6.84 -8.18
C PHE A 114 6.06 8.32 -7.83
N ARG A 115 6.48 9.12 -8.81
CA ARG A 115 6.69 10.57 -8.61
C ARG A 115 5.42 11.31 -8.24
N ALA A 116 4.33 11.03 -8.93
CA ALA A 116 3.03 11.64 -8.63
C ALA A 116 2.58 11.27 -7.20
N GLY A 117 2.59 9.97 -6.88
CA GLY A 117 2.17 9.51 -5.56
C GLY A 117 3.07 10.03 -4.44
N LEU A 118 4.37 10.20 -4.68
CA LEU A 118 5.29 10.81 -3.71
C LEU A 118 4.89 12.25 -3.41
N ILE A 119 4.64 13.05 -4.45
CA ILE A 119 4.20 14.43 -4.31
C ILE A 119 2.90 14.49 -3.51
N ASP A 120 1.95 13.61 -3.83
CA ASP A 120 0.66 13.56 -3.13
C ASP A 120 0.81 13.17 -1.66
N VAL A 121 1.63 12.16 -1.35
CA VAL A 121 1.94 11.75 0.02
C VAL A 121 2.62 12.88 0.80
N GLU A 122 3.62 13.54 0.21
CA GLU A 122 4.32 14.65 0.85
C GLU A 122 3.41 15.85 1.07
N ASN A 123 2.56 16.18 0.12
CA ASN A 123 1.57 17.24 0.28
C ASN A 123 0.58 16.87 1.38
N TYR A 124 0.00 15.68 1.33
CA TYR A 124 -1.03 15.29 2.30
C TYR A 124 -0.50 15.27 3.75
N MET A 125 0.65 14.65 3.98
CA MET A 125 1.25 14.51 5.32
C MET A 125 2.04 15.74 5.76
N GLY A 126 2.70 16.46 4.83
CA GLY A 126 3.49 17.65 5.14
C GLY A 126 2.68 18.85 5.60
N HIS A 127 1.40 18.93 5.22
CA HIS A 127 0.47 19.95 5.73
C HIS A 127 -0.16 19.57 7.09
N HIS A 128 -0.18 18.27 7.45
CA HIS A 128 -0.61 17.77 8.76
C HIS A 128 0.57 17.68 9.73
N ASN A 129 1.12 18.84 10.10
CA ASN A 129 2.01 18.94 11.25
C ASN A 129 1.16 19.42 12.44
N PRO A 130 0.61 18.52 13.29
CA PRO A 130 -0.11 18.97 14.48
C PRO A 130 0.89 19.71 15.38
N LYS A 131 0.60 20.98 15.61
CA LYS A 131 1.30 21.80 16.61
C LYS A 131 1.16 21.23 18.01
#